data_AF-A0A9D6XL36-F1
#
_entry.id   AF-A0A9D6XL36-F1
#
_cell.length_a   1.000
_cell.length_b   1.000
_cell.length_c   1.000
_cell.angle_alpha   90.00
_cell.angle_beta   90.00
_cell.angle_gamma   90.00
#
_symmetry.space_group_name_H-M   'P 1'
#
loop_
_entity.id
_entity.type
_entity.pdbx_description
1 polymer ?
#
loop_
_entity_poly.entity_id
_entity_poly.type
_entity_poly.pdbx_seq_one_letter_code
_entity_poly.pdbx_strand_id
1 'polypeptide(L)'
;MSHAARHRSRPSFVALSSVFAVTLWLPAGAIGPVEAQSPGGDYQVEVSKKGLGKEALIRKGDKEWFMMIEVTPENTVIIRQEKDKDVYLVDESETHDRAMTADEVNAAIDAFVNGVKSQGKLKKK
;
A
#
# COMPACT_ATOMS: atom_id res chain seq x y z
N MET A 1 -10.30 -17.35 50.58
CA MET A 1 -9.24 -17.94 49.73
C MET A 1 -9.13 -17.03 48.51
N SER A 2 -8.13 -16.15 48.50
CA SER A 2 -7.90 -15.12 47.49
C SER A 2 -6.72 -15.50 46.60
N HIS A 3 -6.82 -15.18 45.31
CA HIS A 3 -5.79 -15.00 44.26
C HIS A 3 -6.28 -15.64 42.94
N ALA A 4 -6.17 -15.07 41.75
CA ALA A 4 -5.72 -13.74 41.31
C ALA A 4 -6.06 -13.62 39.81
N ALA A 5 -6.37 -12.40 39.38
CA ALA A 5 -6.48 -12.01 37.99
C ALA A 5 -5.15 -12.21 37.24
N ARG A 6 -5.19 -12.84 36.06
CA ARG A 6 -4.03 -12.92 35.16
C ARG A 6 -4.04 -11.76 34.18
N HIS A 7 -3.28 -10.75 34.56
CA HIS A 7 -2.77 -9.65 33.76
C HIS A 7 -2.05 -10.21 32.51
N ARG A 8 -2.52 -9.90 31.30
CA ARG A 8 -1.79 -10.16 30.05
C ARG A 8 -1.14 -8.88 29.58
N SER A 9 0.19 -8.89 29.62
CA SER A 9 1.08 -7.76 29.37
C SER A 9 1.00 -7.24 27.92
N ARG A 10 0.99 -5.91 27.80
CA ARG A 10 1.12 -5.13 26.56
C ARG A 10 2.61 -5.01 26.22
N PRO A 11 3.03 -5.16 24.95
CA PRO A 11 4.35 -4.70 24.54
C PRO A 11 4.29 -3.22 24.11
N SER A 12 5.04 -2.39 24.83
CA SER A 12 5.44 -1.05 24.39
C SER A 12 6.80 -1.17 23.69
N PHE A 13 6.92 -0.69 22.45
CA PHE A 13 8.23 -0.44 21.83
C PHE A 13 8.18 0.88 21.05
N VAL A 14 8.74 1.92 21.64
CA VAL A 14 9.99 2.61 21.24
C VAL A 14 9.80 3.47 20.00
N ALA A 15 9.62 4.77 20.27
CA ALA A 15 9.84 5.84 19.31
C ALA A 15 11.32 5.90 18.95
N LEU A 16 11.64 5.85 17.66
CA LEU A 16 12.98 6.09 17.15
C LEU A 16 12.94 7.34 16.27
N SER A 17 13.36 8.46 16.86
CA SER A 17 13.64 9.70 16.15
C SER A 17 14.95 9.53 15.37
N SER A 18 14.89 9.59 14.05
CA SER A 18 16.08 9.70 13.19
C SER A 18 16.17 11.10 12.61
N VAL A 19 17.13 11.86 13.12
CA VAL A 19 17.61 13.11 12.53
C VAL A 19 18.45 12.75 11.32
N PHE A 20 17.97 13.02 10.12
CA PHE A 20 18.80 12.97 8.91
C PHE A 20 19.29 14.39 8.58
N ALA A 21 20.57 14.62 8.85
CA ALA A 21 21.30 15.73 8.26
C ALA A 21 21.48 15.44 6.77
N VAL A 22 20.82 16.22 5.91
CA VAL A 22 21.00 16.15 4.46
C VAL A 22 21.91 17.28 4.03
N THR A 23 23.17 16.93 3.77
CA THR A 23 24.02 17.70 2.88
C THR A 23 24.40 16.77 1.74
N LEU A 24 23.75 16.88 0.58
CA LEU A 24 24.17 16.12 -0.59
C LEU A 24 24.06 16.92 -1.89
N TRP A 25 25.24 17.07 -2.47
CA TRP A 25 25.63 17.42 -3.84
C TRP A 25 24.67 16.85 -4.91
N LEU A 26 24.24 17.67 -5.87
CA LEU A 26 23.45 17.27 -7.04
C LEU A 26 24.34 16.56 -8.10
N PRO A 27 23.99 15.33 -8.51
CA PRO A 27 24.13 14.93 -9.91
C PRO A 27 22.79 15.07 -10.64
N ALA A 28 22.83 15.70 -11.81
CA ALA A 28 21.72 15.78 -12.74
C ALA A 28 21.29 14.36 -13.17
N GLY A 29 20.00 14.03 -13.01
CA GLY A 29 19.41 12.84 -13.63
C GLY A 29 18.46 11.97 -12.80
N ALA A 30 18.10 12.34 -11.56
CA ALA A 30 17.13 11.56 -10.78
C ALA A 30 15.68 12.00 -11.09
N ILE A 31 14.98 11.21 -11.90
CA ILE A 31 13.51 11.21 -11.91
C ILE A 31 13.11 10.59 -10.57
N GLY A 32 12.80 11.43 -9.59
CA GLY A 32 12.25 11.01 -8.30
C GLY A 32 10.90 10.30 -8.47
N PRO A 33 10.41 9.59 -7.44
CA PRO A 33 9.08 9.00 -7.48
C PRO A 33 8.07 10.10 -7.81
N VAL A 34 7.31 9.90 -8.89
CA VAL A 34 6.21 10.76 -9.26
C VAL A 34 5.09 10.56 -8.22
N GLU A 35 5.09 11.38 -7.18
CA GLU A 35 3.91 11.60 -6.36
C GLU A 35 2.82 12.18 -7.26
N ALA A 36 1.93 11.30 -7.76
CA ALA A 36 0.71 11.71 -8.42
C ALA A 36 -0.26 12.27 -7.36
N GLN A 37 -0.01 13.49 -6.89
CA GLN A 37 -0.94 14.22 -6.05
C GLN A 37 -2.16 14.60 -6.88
N SER A 38 -3.26 13.89 -6.67
CA SER A 38 -4.55 14.14 -7.33
C SER A 38 -5.43 15.00 -6.42
N PRO A 39 -6.11 16.05 -6.94
CA PRO A 39 -6.86 16.99 -6.13
C PRO A 39 -8.18 16.35 -5.66
N GLY A 40 -8.24 15.98 -4.38
CA GLY A 40 -9.38 15.35 -3.73
C GLY A 40 -8.98 14.87 -2.34
N GLY A 41 -8.66 15.83 -1.48
CA GLY A 41 -7.72 15.77 -0.35
C GLY A 41 -7.97 14.84 0.83
N ASP A 42 -8.45 13.61 0.61
CA ASP A 42 -8.59 12.60 1.66
C ASP A 42 -7.73 11.33 1.44
N TYR A 43 -7.28 11.08 0.20
CA TYR A 43 -6.57 9.85 -0.14
C TYR A 43 -5.09 10.14 -0.39
N GLN A 44 -4.23 9.54 0.43
CA GLN A 44 -2.80 9.45 0.16
C GLN A 44 -2.55 8.20 -0.67
N VAL A 45 -1.92 8.36 -1.83
CA VAL A 45 -1.65 7.24 -2.76
C VAL A 45 -0.16 7.17 -2.99
N GLU A 46 0.42 6.02 -2.68
CA GLU A 46 1.81 5.70 -2.96
C GLU A 46 1.83 4.53 -3.95
N VAL A 47 2.58 4.68 -5.04
CA VAL A 47 2.79 3.62 -6.02
C VAL A 47 4.28 3.46 -6.22
N SER A 48 4.78 2.24 -6.04
CA SER A 48 6.20 1.94 -6.13
C SER A 48 6.45 0.77 -7.10
N LYS A 49 7.65 0.72 -7.68
CA LYS A 49 8.06 -0.37 -8.57
C LYS A 49 8.60 -1.53 -7.74
N LYS A 50 8.17 -2.75 -8.05
CA LYS A 50 8.67 -3.98 -7.41
C LYS A 50 9.05 -5.02 -8.46
N GLY A 51 10.34 -5.15 -8.75
CA GLY A 51 10.83 -6.03 -9.81
C GLY A 51 10.23 -5.64 -11.18
N LEU A 52 9.58 -6.60 -11.83
CA LEU A 52 8.82 -6.39 -13.08
C LEU A 52 7.37 -5.91 -12.84
N GLY A 53 6.90 -5.98 -11.59
CA GLY A 53 5.57 -5.53 -11.18
C GLY A 53 5.58 -4.22 -10.40
N LYS A 54 4.52 -4.00 -9.62
CA LYS A 54 4.25 -2.76 -8.89
C LYS A 54 3.49 -3.03 -7.61
N GLU A 55 3.60 -2.11 -6.67
CA GLU A 55 2.73 -2.05 -5.49
C GLU A 55 2.05 -0.68 -5.40
N ALA A 56 0.85 -0.66 -4.85
CA ALA A 56 0.07 0.52 -4.58
C ALA A 56 -0.49 0.46 -3.16
N LEU A 57 -0.33 1.54 -2.42
CA LEU A 57 -0.81 1.71 -1.06
C LEU A 57 -1.62 3.00 -0.97
N ILE A 58 -2.88 2.85 -0.60
CA ILE A 58 -3.84 3.95 -0.49
C ILE A 58 -4.25 4.07 0.97
N ARG A 59 -4.17 5.28 1.53
CA ARG A 59 -4.56 5.56 2.91
C ARG A 59 -5.61 6.64 2.99
N LYS A 60 -6.58 6.45 3.88
CA LYS A 60 -7.57 7.45 4.27
C LYS A 60 -8.00 7.24 5.73
N GLY A 61 -7.56 8.14 6.62
CA GLY A 61 -7.76 7.97 8.05
C GLY A 61 -7.12 6.65 8.52
N ASP A 62 -7.89 5.82 9.24
CA ASP A 62 -7.44 4.50 9.71
C ASP A 62 -7.57 3.38 8.66
N LYS A 63 -8.06 3.70 7.45
CA LYS A 63 -8.23 2.72 6.37
C LYS A 63 -7.02 2.69 5.45
N GLU A 64 -6.60 1.48 5.12
CA GLU A 64 -5.52 1.20 4.17
C GLU A 64 -6.02 0.20 3.12
N TRP A 65 -5.75 0.49 1.84
CA TRP A 65 -5.93 -0.45 0.74
C TRP A 65 -4.58 -0.70 0.10
N PHE A 66 -4.22 -1.96 -0.06
CA PHE A 66 -2.95 -2.38 -0.62
C PHE A 66 -3.19 -3.28 -1.83
N MET A 67 -2.41 -3.07 -2.87
CA MET A 67 -2.31 -3.99 -3.98
C MET A 67 -0.85 -4.20 -4.35
N MET A 68 -0.48 -5.45 -4.56
CA MET A 68 0.83 -5.83 -5.10
C MET A 68 0.63 -6.70 -6.32
N ILE A 69 1.39 -6.41 -7.36
CA ILE A 69 1.54 -7.29 -8.52
C ILE A 69 3.02 -7.68 -8.57
N GLU A 70 3.28 -8.97 -8.45
CA GLU A 70 4.60 -9.56 -8.65
C GLU A 70 4.61 -10.31 -9.97
N VAL A 71 5.49 -9.90 -10.88
CA VAL A 71 5.63 -10.51 -12.20
C VAL A 71 6.94 -11.28 -12.27
N THR A 72 6.86 -12.55 -12.65
CA THR A 72 7.99 -13.40 -13.01
C THR A 72 7.87 -13.79 -14.49
N PRO A 73 8.93 -14.33 -15.12
CA PRO A 73 8.81 -14.90 -16.47
C PRO A 73 7.77 -16.02 -16.56
N GLU A 74 7.54 -16.76 -15.48
CA GLU A 74 6.69 -17.95 -15.45
C GLU A 74 5.24 -17.62 -15.14
N ASN A 75 4.97 -16.66 -14.26
CA ASN A 75 3.64 -16.37 -13.74
C ASN A 75 3.49 -14.93 -13.25
N THR A 76 2.30 -14.57 -12.80
CA THR A 76 2.06 -13.31 -12.08
C THR A 76 1.19 -13.57 -10.88
N VAL A 77 1.56 -12.98 -9.74
CA VAL A 77 0.80 -13.04 -8.50
C VAL A 77 0.30 -11.64 -8.17
N ILE A 78 -1.00 -11.53 -7.88
CA ILE A 78 -1.63 -10.30 -7.44
C ILE A 78 -2.16 -10.51 -6.03
N ILE A 79 -1.85 -9.58 -5.13
CA ILE A 79 -2.38 -9.54 -3.76
C ILE A 79 -3.18 -8.26 -3.61
N ARG A 80 -4.36 -8.33 -3.00
CA ARG A 80 -5.23 -7.19 -2.69
C ARG A 80 -5.68 -7.28 -1.24
N GLN A 81 -5.49 -6.20 -0.49
CA GLN A 81 -5.83 -6.14 0.93
C GLN A 81 -6.58 -4.85 1.25
N GLU A 82 -7.55 -4.94 2.16
CA GLU A 82 -8.18 -3.80 2.83
C GLU A 82 -8.02 -3.98 4.33
N LYS A 83 -7.59 -2.93 5.02
CA LYS A 83 -7.42 -2.89 6.47
C LYS A 83 -8.15 -1.67 7.04
N ASP A 84 -8.78 -1.83 8.20
CA ASP A 84 -9.34 -0.74 9.01
C ASP A 84 -8.79 -0.86 10.43
N LYS A 85 -7.98 0.12 10.84
CA LYS A 85 -7.16 0.08 12.07
C LYS A 85 -6.24 -1.15 12.07
N ASP A 86 -6.58 -2.15 12.87
CA ASP A 86 -5.81 -3.38 13.07
C ASP A 86 -6.52 -4.63 12.51
N VAL A 87 -7.63 -4.45 11.79
CA VAL A 87 -8.45 -5.53 11.26
C VAL A 87 -8.36 -5.57 9.75
N TYR A 88 -7.96 -6.72 9.21
CA TYR A 88 -8.06 -7.00 7.78
C TYR A 88 -9.51 -7.31 7.41
N LEU A 89 -10.06 -6.52 6.48
CA LEU A 89 -11.40 -6.67 5.93
C LEU A 89 -11.39 -7.48 4.64
N VAL A 90 -10.31 -7.35 3.86
CA VAL A 90 -10.07 -8.10 2.62
C VAL A 90 -8.63 -8.57 2.64
N ASP A 91 -8.42 -9.83 2.25
CA ASP A 91 -7.11 -10.44 2.00
C ASP A 91 -7.27 -11.47 0.87
N GLU A 92 -7.01 -11.02 -0.35
CA GLU A 92 -7.23 -11.79 -1.57
C GLU A 92 -5.92 -11.95 -2.33
N SER A 93 -5.73 -13.13 -2.90
CA SER A 93 -4.64 -13.40 -3.84
C SER A 93 -5.16 -14.07 -5.10
N GLU A 94 -4.55 -13.72 -6.23
CA GLU A 94 -4.86 -14.21 -7.56
C GLU A 94 -3.55 -14.56 -8.25
N THR A 95 -3.51 -15.67 -8.97
CA THR A 95 -2.33 -16.11 -9.72
C THR A 95 -2.70 -16.34 -11.17
N HIS A 96 -1.93 -15.74 -12.07
CA HIS A 96 -1.98 -15.96 -13.50
C HIS A 96 -0.85 -16.91 -13.92
N ASP A 97 -1.12 -17.82 -14.84
CA ASP A 97 -0.18 -18.79 -15.42
C ASP A 97 0.76 -18.21 -16.49
N ARG A 98 0.78 -16.88 -16.62
CA ARG A 98 1.66 -16.14 -17.52
C ARG A 98 2.18 -14.88 -16.86
N ALA A 99 3.29 -14.37 -17.38
CA ALA A 99 3.74 -13.02 -17.09
C ALA A 99 2.72 -11.97 -17.59
N MET A 100 2.34 -11.02 -16.74
CA MET A 100 1.68 -9.80 -17.16
C MET A 100 2.69 -8.86 -17.84
N THR A 101 2.25 -8.19 -18.89
CA THR A 101 3.01 -7.11 -19.53
C THR A 101 3.02 -5.85 -18.65
N ALA A 102 3.98 -4.96 -18.87
CA ALA A 102 4.06 -3.70 -18.12
C ALA A 102 2.79 -2.84 -18.23
N ASP A 103 2.15 -2.83 -19.40
CA ASP A 103 0.91 -2.08 -19.62
C ASP A 103 -0.27 -2.71 -18.87
N GLU A 104 -0.36 -4.04 -18.82
CA GLU A 104 -1.36 -4.73 -18.02
C GLU A 104 -1.17 -4.47 -16.51
N VAL A 105 0.08 -4.44 -16.04
CA VAL A 105 0.40 -4.07 -14.64
C VAL A 105 -0.04 -2.63 -14.36
N ASN A 106 0.28 -1.68 -15.24
CA ASN A 106 -0.12 -0.28 -15.09
C ASN A 106 -1.64 -0.14 -15.06
N ALA A 107 -2.33 -0.76 -16.01
CA ALA A 107 -3.78 -0.72 -16.09
C ALA A 107 -4.44 -1.31 -14.82
N ALA A 108 -3.89 -2.39 -14.28
CA ALA A 108 -4.40 -3.01 -13.06
C ALA A 108 -4.21 -2.12 -11.82
N ILE A 109 -3.05 -1.46 -11.67
CA ILE A 109 -2.80 -0.48 -10.59
C ILE A 109 -3.75 0.72 -10.71
N ASP A 110 -3.90 1.27 -11.92
CA ASP A 110 -4.78 2.41 -12.15
C ASP A 110 -6.24 2.06 -11.87
N ALA A 111 -6.69 0.88 -12.31
CA ALA A 111 -8.04 0.38 -12.04
C ALA A 111 -8.28 0.24 -10.52
N PHE A 112 -7.32 -0.31 -9.79
CA PHE A 112 -7.40 -0.43 -8.33
C PHE A 112 -7.50 0.94 -7.63
N VAL A 113 -6.59 1.87 -7.96
CA VAL A 113 -6.58 3.22 -7.37
C VAL A 113 -7.88 3.96 -7.65
N ASN A 114 -8.39 3.88 -8.89
CA ASN A 114 -9.64 4.51 -9.27
C ASN A 114 -10.85 3.83 -8.59
N GLY A 115 -10.82 2.51 -8.46
CA GLY A 115 -11.82 1.72 -7.75
C GLY A 115 -11.99 2.18 -6.30
N VAL A 116 -10.89 2.23 -5.54
CA VAL A 116 -10.89 2.68 -4.13
C VAL A 116 -11.39 4.12 -4.01
N LYS A 117 -10.89 5.04 -4.87
CA LYS A 117 -11.35 6.43 -4.89
C LYS A 117 -12.84 6.55 -5.20
N SER A 118 -13.40 5.66 -6.02
CA SER A 118 -14.83 5.64 -6.35
C SER A 118 -15.70 5.13 -5.20
N GLN A 119 -15.25 4.10 -4.45
CA GLN A 119 -15.98 3.55 -3.31
C GLN A 119 -16.24 4.60 -2.23
N GLY A 120 -15.25 5.45 -1.93
CA GLY A 120 -15.42 6.53 -0.97
C GLY A 120 -16.38 7.65 -1.40
N LYS A 121 -16.66 7.78 -2.70
CA LYS A 121 -17.66 8.72 -3.22
C LYS A 121 -19.08 8.16 -3.07
N LEU A 122 -19.22 6.83 -3.21
CA LEU A 122 -20.52 6.13 -3.15
C LEU A 122 -21.07 5.99 -1.72
N LYS A 123 -20.22 5.95 -0.69
CA LYS A 123 -20.64 5.83 0.72
C LYS A 123 -21.18 7.14 1.35
N LYS A 124 -21.36 8.23 0.60
CA LYS A 124 -21.92 9.51 1.08
C LYS A 124 -23.45 9.63 0.96
N LYS A 125 -24.21 8.58 1.31
CA LYS A 125 -25.69 8.63 1.34
C LYS A 125 -26.23 8.40 2.74
#